data_AF-A0A1V2UNQ7-F1
#
_entry.id   AF-A0A1V2UNQ7-F1
#
_cell.length_a   1.000
_cell.length_b   1.000
_cell.length_c   1.000
_cell.angle_alpha   90.00
_cell.angle_beta   90.00
_cell.angle_gamma   90.00
#
_symmetry.space_group_name_H-M   'P 1'
#
loop_
_entity.id
_entity.type
_entity.pdbx_description
1 polymer ?
#
loop_
_entity_poly.entity_id
_entity_poly.type
_entity_poly.pdbx_seq_one_letter_code
_entity_poly.pdbx_strand_id
1 'polypeptide(L)'
;FFDEIHGLDWYQNHLETALFNLYYTNTTKIPQTGAGVNRQCAVLERACQQGVTNGLLGPGRWNGDSFGVLSTGDYLSKAFYVFANSLDDQPQSEREGRKAPVFQIASKLAGATHFADVLVAVNR
;
A
#
# COMPACT_ATOMS: atom_id res chain seq x y z
N PHE A 1 -8.64 -2.24 -16.73
CA PHE A 1 -7.93 -2.87 -17.88
C PHE A 1 -7.17 -4.11 -17.40
N PHE A 2 -6.59 -4.94 -18.30
CA PHE A 2 -5.94 -6.20 -17.90
C PHE A 2 -4.76 -5.97 -16.93
N ASP A 3 -3.94 -4.98 -17.24
CA ASP A 3 -2.81 -4.52 -16.43
C ASP A 3 -3.24 -4.14 -15.00
N GLU A 4 -4.38 -3.46 -14.85
CA GLU A 4 -4.93 -3.13 -13.53
C GLU A 4 -5.40 -4.38 -12.78
N ILE A 5 -6.16 -5.27 -13.42
CA ILE A 5 -6.69 -6.47 -12.75
C ILE A 5 -5.56 -7.37 -12.28
N HIS A 6 -4.64 -7.70 -13.20
CA HIS A 6 -3.51 -8.58 -12.88
C HIS A 6 -2.51 -7.91 -11.92
N GLY A 7 -2.21 -6.62 -12.14
CA GLY A 7 -1.30 -5.87 -11.29
C GLY A 7 -1.81 -5.72 -9.87
N LEU A 8 -3.10 -5.47 -9.67
CA LEU A 8 -3.71 -5.37 -8.34
C LEU A 8 -3.76 -6.72 -7.60
N ASP A 9 -4.05 -7.82 -8.31
CA ASP A 9 -4.01 -9.16 -7.74
C ASP A 9 -2.59 -9.53 -7.27
N TRP A 10 -1.59 -9.28 -8.12
CA TRP A 10 -0.18 -9.41 -7.74
C TRP A 10 0.15 -8.55 -6.52
N TYR A 11 -0.28 -7.29 -6.50
CA TYR A 11 0.05 -6.34 -5.44
C TYR A 11 -0.52 -6.77 -4.09
N GLN A 12 -1.78 -7.21 -4.05
CA GLN A 12 -2.38 -7.76 -2.83
C GLN A 12 -1.61 -8.99 -2.34
N ASN A 13 -1.37 -9.96 -3.22
CA ASN A 13 -0.62 -11.17 -2.88
C ASN A 13 0.79 -10.85 -2.37
N HIS A 14 1.46 -9.86 -2.98
CA HIS A 14 2.79 -9.42 -2.60
C HIS A 14 2.81 -8.82 -1.18
N LEU A 15 1.84 -7.97 -0.83
CA LEU A 15 1.71 -7.38 0.51
C LEU A 15 1.47 -8.46 1.57
N GLU A 16 0.53 -9.37 1.32
CA GLU A 16 0.21 -10.47 2.23
C GLU A 16 1.41 -11.39 2.44
N THR A 17 2.09 -11.75 1.36
CA THR A 17 3.29 -12.58 1.39
C THR A 17 4.43 -11.90 2.13
N ALA A 18 4.64 -10.59 1.93
CA ALA A 18 5.68 -9.85 2.64
C ALA A 18 5.44 -9.84 4.15
N LEU A 19 4.18 -9.61 4.57
CA LEU A 19 3.81 -9.62 5.99
C LEU A 19 3.90 -11.03 6.58
N PHE A 20 3.46 -12.06 5.86
CA PHE A 20 3.62 -13.45 6.27
C PHE A 20 5.09 -13.83 6.46
N ASN A 21 5.96 -13.45 5.52
CA ASN A 21 7.39 -13.72 5.61
C ASN A 21 8.03 -13.05 6.84
N LEU A 22 7.59 -11.85 7.22
CA LEU A 22 8.03 -11.22 8.47
C LEU A 22 7.72 -12.11 9.69
N TYR A 23 6.53 -12.71 9.74
CA TYR A 23 6.15 -13.60 10.85
C TYR A 23 6.88 -14.94 10.79
N TYR A 24 6.98 -15.52 9.60
CA TYR A 24 7.52 -16.86 9.41
C TYR A 24 9.04 -16.92 9.63
N THR A 25 9.77 -15.92 9.14
CA THR A 25 11.24 -15.92 9.18
C THR A 25 11.82 -15.34 10.47
N ASN A 26 11.02 -14.65 11.28
CA ASN A 26 11.50 -14.13 12.55
C ASN A 26 11.63 -15.28 13.56
N THR A 27 12.86 -15.52 14.00
CA THR A 27 13.18 -16.55 15.01
C THR A 27 12.66 -16.19 16.41
N THR A 28 12.20 -14.95 16.59
CA THR A 28 11.53 -14.44 17.79
C THR A 28 10.13 -13.94 17.45
N LYS A 29 9.31 -13.62 18.45
CA LYS A 29 7.99 -13.03 18.22
C LYS A 29 8.10 -11.59 17.69
N ILE A 30 7.13 -11.17 16.87
CA ILE A 30 6.84 -9.74 16.69
C ILE A 30 6.06 -9.28 17.92
N PRO A 31 6.60 -8.38 18.77
CA PRO A 31 5.91 -7.95 19.97
C PRO A 31 4.69 -7.10 19.63
N GLN A 32 3.59 -7.27 20.35
CA GLN A 32 2.38 -6.45 20.22
C GLN A 32 2.56 -5.06 20.87
N THR A 33 3.52 -4.30 20.36
CA THR A 33 3.91 -2.96 20.82
C THR A 33 3.97 -2.02 19.63
N GLY A 34 3.98 -0.70 19.84
CA GLY A 34 4.13 0.27 18.76
C GLY A 34 5.36 0.00 17.88
N ALA A 35 6.49 -0.37 18.48
CA ALA A 35 7.70 -0.76 17.73
C ALA A 35 7.49 -2.01 16.85
N GLY A 36 6.74 -3.00 17.33
CA GLY A 36 6.41 -4.19 16.55
C GLY A 36 5.43 -3.92 15.41
N VAL A 37 4.47 -3.00 15.61
CA VAL A 37 3.57 -2.51 14.55
C VAL A 37 4.36 -1.72 13.50
N ASN A 38 5.25 -0.82 13.93
CA ASN A 38 6.12 -0.08 13.01
C ASN A 38 7.00 -1.00 12.16
N ARG A 39 7.45 -2.14 12.71
CA ARG A 39 8.20 -3.15 11.94
C ARG A 39 7.35 -3.80 10.84
N GLN A 40 6.05 -4.02 11.09
CA GLN A 40 5.11 -4.53 10.08
C GLN A 40 4.85 -3.46 9.02
N CYS A 41 4.59 -2.21 9.42
CA CYS A 41 4.46 -1.08 8.51
C CYS A 41 5.68 -0.95 7.59
N ALA A 42 6.89 -1.02 8.12
CA ALA A 42 8.11 -0.92 7.31
C ALA A 42 8.23 -2.02 6.24
N VAL A 43 7.76 -3.24 6.54
CA VAL A 43 7.73 -4.34 5.54
C VAL A 43 6.68 -4.06 4.47
N LEU A 44 5.51 -3.58 4.84
CA LEU A 44 4.45 -3.19 3.90
C LEU A 44 4.90 -2.01 3.02
N GLU A 45 5.55 -0.99 3.60
CA GLU A 45 6.12 0.13 2.85
C GLU A 45 7.16 -0.34 1.83
N ARG A 46 8.04 -1.29 2.19
CA ARG A 46 9.00 -1.88 1.26
C ARG A 46 8.32 -2.63 0.11
N ALA A 47 7.26 -3.38 0.40
CA ALA A 47 6.45 -4.04 -0.62
C ALA A 47 5.75 -3.03 -1.55
N CYS A 48 5.23 -1.92 -1.00
CA CYS A 48 4.70 -0.81 -1.79
C CYS A 48 5.76 -0.19 -2.70
N GLN A 49 6.98 0.00 -2.19
CA GLN A 49 8.10 0.51 -2.97
C GLN A 49 8.44 -0.42 -4.15
N GLN A 50 8.29 -1.74 -4.00
CA GLN A 50 8.44 -2.66 -5.12
C GLN A 50 7.36 -2.45 -6.18
N GLY A 51 6.12 -2.13 -5.78
CA GLY A 51 5.05 -1.73 -6.70
C GLY A 51 5.39 -0.47 -7.50
N VAL A 52 6.08 0.50 -6.89
CA VAL A 52 6.60 1.69 -7.60
C VAL A 52 7.71 1.30 -8.58
N THR A 53 8.69 0.51 -8.14
CA THR A 53 9.79 0.03 -9.00
C THR A 53 9.29 -0.76 -10.20
N ASN A 54 8.22 -1.54 -10.03
CA ASN A 54 7.60 -2.32 -11.10
C ASN A 54 6.73 -1.47 -12.05
N GLY A 55 6.53 -0.18 -11.76
CA GLY A 55 5.74 0.73 -12.57
C GLY A 55 4.23 0.63 -12.36
N LEU A 56 3.76 -0.18 -11.39
CA LEU A 56 2.33 -0.27 -11.06
C LEU A 56 1.84 1.00 -10.33
N LEU A 57 2.66 1.49 -9.39
CA LEU A 57 2.36 2.65 -8.56
C LEU A 57 3.14 3.89 -9.02
N GLY A 58 2.51 5.06 -8.96
CA GLY A 58 3.11 6.34 -9.37
C GLY A 58 2.67 7.51 -8.48
N PRO A 59 3.52 8.53 -8.28
CA PRO A 59 3.15 9.71 -7.48
C PRO A 59 1.91 10.41 -8.01
N GLY A 60 1.08 10.96 -7.12
CA GLY A 60 -0.12 11.67 -7.53
C GLY A 60 -1.03 12.08 -6.38
N ARG A 61 -2.13 12.75 -6.72
CA ARG A 61 -3.15 13.15 -5.74
C ARG A 61 -4.00 11.95 -5.31
N TRP A 62 -4.20 11.84 -4.00
CA TRP A 62 -5.13 10.92 -3.38
C TRP A 62 -6.56 11.42 -3.59
N ASN A 63 -7.39 10.59 -4.21
CA ASN A 63 -8.79 10.92 -4.51
C ASN A 63 -9.78 10.04 -3.73
N GLY A 64 -9.29 9.16 -2.85
CA GLY A 64 -10.14 8.32 -2.02
C GLY A 64 -10.46 8.95 -0.67
N ASP A 65 -11.09 8.17 0.20
CA ASP A 65 -11.49 8.60 1.53
C ASP A 65 -10.29 8.92 2.43
N SER A 66 -10.50 9.83 3.38
CA SER A 66 -9.47 10.24 4.34
C SER A 66 -9.32 9.21 5.46
N PHE A 67 -8.09 8.92 5.88
CA PHE A 67 -7.80 8.04 7.01
C PHE A 67 -6.40 8.30 7.59
N GLY A 68 -6.20 7.97 8.86
CA GLY A 68 -4.96 8.33 9.55
C GLY A 68 -4.74 9.84 9.52
N VAL A 69 -3.60 10.28 8.96
CA VAL A 69 -3.35 11.71 8.68
C VAL A 69 -3.57 12.09 7.21
N LEU A 70 -3.91 11.13 6.35
CA LEU A 70 -4.11 11.36 4.93
C LEU A 70 -5.51 11.91 4.67
N SER A 71 -5.56 13.05 3.97
CA SER A 71 -6.80 13.69 3.53
C SER A 71 -7.00 13.55 2.03
N THR A 72 -8.27 13.58 1.59
CA THR A 72 -8.60 13.64 0.16
C THR A 72 -7.99 14.91 -0.45
N GLY A 73 -7.28 14.76 -1.56
CA GLY A 73 -6.58 15.84 -2.27
C GLY A 73 -5.08 15.94 -1.95
N ASP A 74 -4.60 15.27 -0.90
CA ASP A 74 -3.19 15.21 -0.53
C ASP A 74 -2.34 14.59 -1.65
N TYR A 75 -1.10 15.05 -1.78
CA TYR A 75 -0.18 14.54 -2.79
C TYR A 75 0.71 13.44 -2.22
N LEU A 76 0.58 12.23 -2.75
CA LEU A 76 1.39 11.07 -2.39
C LEU A 76 2.69 11.07 -3.21
N SER A 77 3.74 11.73 -2.70
CA SER A 77 5.04 11.79 -3.38
C SER A 77 5.71 10.42 -3.53
N LYS A 78 5.48 9.51 -2.59
CA LYS A 78 5.95 8.12 -2.65
C LYS A 78 5.01 7.19 -3.44
N ALA A 79 3.94 7.70 -4.02
CA ALA A 79 2.80 6.95 -4.58
C ALA A 79 1.94 6.18 -3.56
N PHE A 80 2.37 6.00 -2.32
CA PHE A 80 1.62 5.27 -1.31
C PHE A 80 1.72 5.90 0.08
N TYR A 81 0.82 5.48 0.98
CA TYR A 81 0.81 5.80 2.41
C TYR A 81 0.34 4.57 3.19
N VAL A 82 1.14 4.12 4.16
CA VAL A 82 0.82 2.99 5.04
C VAL A 82 0.48 3.54 6.42
N PHE A 83 -0.68 3.14 6.94
CA PHE A 83 -1.16 3.51 8.26
C PHE A 83 -1.55 2.25 9.04
N ALA A 84 -1.35 2.29 10.35
CA ALA A 84 -1.85 1.27 11.27
C ALA A 84 -2.64 1.96 12.37
N ASN A 85 -3.79 1.40 12.73
CA ASN A 85 -4.58 1.91 13.86
C ASN A 85 -3.79 1.75 15.17
N SER A 86 -4.10 2.59 16.17
CA SER A 86 -3.45 2.49 17.48
C SER A 86 -3.77 1.15 18.14
N LEU A 87 -2.78 0.61 18.85
CA LEU A 87 -3.01 -0.55 19.71
C LEU A 87 -3.91 -0.23 20.90
N ASP A 88 -3.98 1.05 21.29
CA ASP A 88 -4.82 1.50 22.40
C ASP A 88 -6.31 1.46 22.04
N ASP A 89 -6.63 1.57 20.75
CA ASP A 89 -8.00 1.48 20.22
C ASP A 89 -8.43 0.02 19.97
N GLN A 90 -7.52 -0.94 20.14
CA GLN A 90 -7.77 -2.34 19.83
C GLN A 90 -8.44 -3.05 21.03
N PRO A 91 -9.55 -3.79 20.82
CA PRO A 91 -10.21 -4.53 21.89
C PRO A 91 -9.27 -5.55 22.57
N GLN A 92 -9.39 -5.70 23.89
CA GLN A 92 -8.57 -6.64 24.67
C GLN A 92 -8.67 -8.09 24.16
N SER A 93 -9.85 -8.54 23.74
CA SER A 93 -10.04 -9.87 23.17
C SER A 93 -9.22 -10.11 21.88
N GLU A 94 -9.05 -9.07 21.06
CA GLU A 94 -8.24 -9.11 19.83
C GLU A 94 -6.74 -9.17 20.17
N ARG A 95 -6.32 -8.44 21.22
CA ARG A 95 -4.95 -8.45 21.76
C ARG A 95 -4.56 -9.82 22.28
N GLU A 96 -5.46 -10.43 23.05
CA GLU A 96 -5.30 -11.79 23.59
C GLU A 96 -5.29 -12.84 22.48
N GLY A 97 -6.12 -12.63 21.45
CA GLY A 97 -6.13 -13.39 20.20
C GLY A 97 -4.90 -13.15 19.30
N ARG A 98 -3.97 -12.27 19.72
CA ARG A 98 -2.72 -11.93 19.01
C ARG A 98 -2.96 -11.40 17.59
N LYS A 99 -4.07 -10.70 17.38
CA LYS A 99 -4.35 -10.09 16.09
C LYS A 99 -3.61 -8.75 15.98
N ALA A 100 -2.99 -8.50 14.83
CA ALA A 100 -2.40 -7.20 14.56
C ALA A 100 -3.50 -6.12 14.44
N PRO A 101 -3.19 -4.84 14.68
CA PRO A 101 -4.12 -3.76 14.34
C PRO A 101 -4.42 -3.76 12.84
N VAL A 102 -5.52 -3.14 12.44
CA VAL A 102 -5.84 -2.96 11.03
C VAL A 102 -4.79 -2.08 10.37
N PHE A 103 -4.19 -2.58 9.30
CA PHE A 103 -3.35 -1.81 8.40
C PHE A 103 -4.19 -1.27 7.25
N GLN A 104 -4.06 0.02 6.97
CA GLN A 104 -4.70 0.70 5.85
C GLN A 104 -3.62 1.25 4.93
N ILE A 105 -3.74 0.97 3.63
CA ILE A 105 -2.76 1.38 2.64
C ILE A 105 -3.47 2.15 1.53
N ALA A 106 -3.11 3.42 1.35
CA ALA A 106 -3.46 4.17 0.16
C ALA A 106 -2.37 3.98 -0.86
N SER A 107 -2.74 3.62 -2.09
CA SER A 107 -1.82 3.43 -3.20
C SER A 107 -2.36 4.12 -4.45
N LYS A 108 -1.53 4.92 -5.10
CA LYS A 108 -1.84 5.62 -6.34
C LYS A 108 -1.26 4.84 -7.52
N LEU A 109 -2.15 4.35 -8.39
CA LEU A 109 -1.77 3.71 -9.63
C LEU A 109 -1.10 4.71 -10.58
N ALA A 110 -0.05 4.29 -11.28
CA ALA A 110 0.62 5.08 -12.30
C ALA A 110 -0.27 5.31 -13.54
N GLY A 111 -1.23 4.40 -13.77
CA GLY A 111 -2.09 4.38 -14.94
C GLY A 111 -1.38 3.88 -16.20
N ALA A 112 -2.15 3.64 -17.25
CA ALA A 112 -1.64 3.20 -18.54
C ALA A 112 -2.42 3.87 -19.68
N THR A 113 -1.74 4.14 -20.80
CA THR A 113 -2.37 4.64 -22.02
C THR A 113 -2.75 3.47 -22.91
N HIS A 114 -4.05 3.30 -23.20
CA HIS A 114 -4.56 2.22 -24.07
C HIS A 114 -5.18 2.70 -25.38
N PHE A 115 -5.44 4.00 -25.50
CA PHE A 115 -6.03 4.61 -26.68
C PHE A 115 -5.29 5.91 -26.99
N ALA A 116 -5.09 6.22 -28.27
CA ALA A 116 -4.48 7.45 -28.73
C ALA A 116 -5.02 7.84 -30.11
N ASP A 117 -5.25 9.13 -30.31
CA ASP A 117 -5.54 9.73 -31.62
C ASP A 117 -4.31 10.49 -32.11
N VAL A 118 -4.00 10.41 -33.41
CA VAL A 118 -2.90 11.14 -34.04
C VAL A 118 -3.46 12.06 -35.13
N LEU A 119 -3.29 13.36 -34.94
CA LEU A 119 -3.72 14.40 -35.87
C LEU A 119 -2.52 14.92 -36.68
N VAL A 120 -2.65 14.98 -38.00
CA VAL A 120 -1.62 15.49 -38.91
C VAL A 120 -2.23 16.58 -39.80
N ALA A 121 -1.59 17.75 -39.84
CA ALA A 121 -1.91 18.84 -40.75
C ALA A 121 -0.68 19.16 -41.61
N VAL A 122 -0.86 19.26 -42.92
CA VAL A 122 0.22 19.55 -43.88
C VAL A 122 -0.17 20.77 -44.72
N ASN A 123 0.76 21.71 -44.89
CA ASN A 123 0.61 22.90 -45.73
C ASN A 123 1.86 23.07 -46.61
N ARG A 124 1.75 23.78 -47.73
CA ARG A 124 2.84 24.06 -48.67
C ARG A 124 3.27 25.52 -48.64
#